data_AF-A0A962DI44-F1
#
_entry.id   AF-A0A962DI44-F1
#
_cell.length_a   1.000
_cell.length_b   1.000
_cell.length_c   1.000
_cell.angle_alpha   90.00
_cell.angle_beta   90.00
_cell.angle_gamma   90.00
#
_symmetry.space_group_name_H-M   'P 1'
#
loop_
_entity.id
_entity.type
_entity.pdbx_description
1 polymer ?
#
loop_
_entity_poly.entity_id
_entity_poly.type
_entity_poly.pdbx_seq_one_letter_code
_entity_poly.pdbx_strand_id
1 'polypeptide(L)'
;SIMASIKPPDLMIYLKCSIPTIRKRIKIRGRKMEQDIPLSYLKRLHNLYENWIGDYKLSKLLVLESDKLDYVCDLIDRLDVMQQIESLLPKLTRS
;
A
#
# COMPACT_ATOMS: atom_id res chain seq x y z
N SER A 1 6.88 27.40 5.41
CA SER A 1 7.00 26.04 5.98
C SER A 1 7.19 25.01 4.88
N ILE A 2 8.08 24.03 5.08
CA ILE A 2 8.40 22.92 4.16
C ILE A 2 7.14 22.17 3.65
N MET A 3 6.04 22.18 4.42
CA MET A 3 4.75 21.62 4.00
C MET A 3 4.12 22.31 2.77
N ALA A 4 4.38 23.60 2.52
CA ALA A 4 3.80 24.32 1.39
C ALA A 4 4.54 24.04 0.06
N SER A 5 5.72 23.43 0.12
CA SER A 5 6.56 23.10 -1.05
C SER A 5 6.40 21.66 -1.54
N ILE A 6 5.59 20.85 -0.88
CA ILE A 6 5.34 19.45 -1.27
C ILE A 6 4.00 19.41 -2.01
N LYS A 7 4.06 19.26 -3.34
CA LYS A 7 2.86 18.97 -4.13
C LYS A 7 2.29 17.62 -3.65
N PRO A 8 1.01 17.55 -3.28
CA PRO A 8 0.40 16.27 -2.94
C PRO A 8 0.44 15.33 -4.15
N PRO A 9 0.53 14.00 -3.93
CA PRO A 9 0.50 13.04 -5.03
C PRO A 9 -0.85 13.09 -5.76
N ASP A 10 -0.91 12.71 -7.03
CA ASP A 10 -2.19 12.62 -7.76
C ASP A 10 -3.05 11.42 -7.29
N LEU A 11 -2.39 10.36 -6.79
CA LEU A 11 -2.99 9.13 -6.28
C LEU A 11 -2.12 8.53 -5.17
N MET A 12 -2.74 8.12 -4.07
CA MET A 12 -2.15 7.31 -3.00
C MET A 12 -2.62 5.86 -3.13
N ILE A 13 -1.70 4.90 -3.09
CA ILE A 13 -2.02 3.47 -3.15
C ILE A 13 -1.65 2.82 -1.81
N TYR A 14 -2.65 2.24 -1.15
CA TYR A 14 -2.47 1.54 0.12
C TYR A 14 -2.67 0.04 -0.06
N LEU A 15 -1.58 -0.73 0.10
CA LEU A 15 -1.62 -2.19 0.03
C LEU A 15 -2.01 -2.76 1.40
N LYS A 16 -3.31 -2.97 1.58
CA LYS A 16 -3.85 -3.54 2.81
C LYS A 16 -3.59 -5.05 2.83
N CYS A 17 -3.15 -5.54 3.98
CA CYS A 17 -3.04 -6.97 4.25
C CYS A 17 -3.12 -7.23 5.75
N SER A 18 -3.55 -8.45 6.08
CA SER A 18 -3.64 -8.90 7.45
C SER A 18 -2.25 -9.15 8.06
N ILE A 19 -2.15 -9.04 9.39
CA ILE A 19 -0.94 -9.35 10.15
C ILE A 19 -0.38 -10.76 9.84
N PRO A 20 -1.20 -11.83 9.71
CA PRO A 20 -0.71 -13.14 9.27
C PRO A 20 0.01 -13.10 7.92
N THR A 21 -0.55 -12.41 6.93
CA THR A 21 0.07 -12.26 5.60
C THR A 21 1.39 -11.49 5.66
N ILE A 22 1.44 -10.40 6.43
CA ILE A 22 2.67 -9.62 6.64
C ILE A 22 3.78 -10.53 7.21
N ARG A 23 3.47 -11.32 8.24
CA ARG A 23 4.43 -12.26 8.85
C ARG A 23 4.90 -13.32 7.86
N LYS A 24 3.97 -13.90 7.09
CA LYS A 24 4.32 -14.89 6.05
C LYS A 24 5.30 -14.27 5.04
N ARG A 25 5.04 -13.05 4.57
CA ARG A 25 5.90 -12.32 3.62
C ARG A 25 7.26 -11.97 4.20
N ILE A 26 7.34 -11.51 5.45
CA ILE A 26 8.62 -11.25 6.15
C ILE A 26 9.47 -12.52 6.22
N LYS A 27 8.86 -13.65 6.61
CA LYS A 27 9.54 -14.94 6.66
C LYS A 27 10.08 -15.37 5.30
N ILE A 28 9.27 -15.29 4.24
CA ILE A 28 9.67 -15.64 2.87
C ILE A 28 10.83 -14.76 2.38
N ARG A 29 10.83 -13.46 2.72
CA ARG A 29 11.92 -12.53 2.35
C ARG A 29 13.27 -12.88 3.01
N GLY A 30 13.26 -13.57 4.16
CA GLY A 30 14.47 -14.11 4.77
C GLY A 30 15.48 -13.08 5.29
N ARG A 31 15.09 -11.80 5.45
CA ARG A 31 15.98 -10.77 5.99
C ARG A 31 16.27 -11.06 7.45
N LYS A 32 17.55 -11.29 7.79
CA LYS A 32 17.99 -11.66 9.15
C LYS A 32 17.48 -10.68 10.22
N MET A 33 17.51 -9.38 9.92
CA MET A 33 17.05 -8.33 10.85
C MET A 33 15.54 -8.33 11.10
N GLU A 34 14.74 -8.95 10.23
CA GLU A 34 13.27 -8.94 10.34
C GLU A 34 12.72 -10.18 11.03
N GLN A 35 13.54 -11.22 11.28
CA GLN A 35 13.07 -12.50 11.84
C GLN A 35 12.58 -12.38 13.29
N ASP A 36 13.20 -11.49 14.07
CA ASP A 36 12.91 -11.31 15.49
C ASP A 36 11.96 -10.14 15.77
N ILE A 37 11.29 -9.59 14.73
CA ILE A 37 10.35 -8.50 14.91
C ILE A 37 9.18 -8.98 15.79
N PRO A 38 8.91 -8.33 16.94
CA PRO A 38 7.82 -8.74 17.82
C PRO A 38 6.45 -8.59 17.17
N LEU A 39 5.54 -9.53 17.44
CA LEU A 39 4.16 -9.44 16.98
C LEU A 39 3.46 -8.15 17.46
N SER A 40 3.75 -7.72 18.69
CA SER A 40 3.23 -6.48 19.27
C SER A 40 3.66 -5.25 18.47
N TYR A 41 4.90 -5.25 17.97
CA TYR A 41 5.41 -4.18 17.11
C TYR A 41 4.65 -4.14 15.78
N LEU A 42 4.49 -5.30 15.12
CA LEU A 42 3.72 -5.38 13.87
C LEU A 42 2.26 -4.93 14.04
N LYS A 43 1.61 -5.33 15.14
CA LYS A 43 0.24 -4.88 15.45
C LYS A 43 0.17 -3.36 15.64
N ARG A 44 1.12 -2.79 16.38
CA ARG A 44 1.19 -1.34 16.58
C ARG A 44 1.38 -0.60 15.25
N LEU A 45 2.28 -1.09 14.41
CA LEU A 45 2.55 -0.51 13.10
C LEU A 45 1.33 -0.60 12.17
N HIS A 46 0.67 -1.74 12.15
CA HIS A 46 -0.56 -1.94 11.39
C HIS A 46 -1.66 -0.96 11.80
N ASN A 47 -1.92 -0.82 13.11
CA ASN A 47 -2.91 0.14 13.61
C ASN A 47 -2.53 1.60 13.27
N LEU A 48 -1.24 1.94 13.33
CA LEU A 48 -0.76 3.27 12.95
C LEU A 48 -1.07 3.57 11.48
N TYR A 49 -0.84 2.61 10.58
CA TYR A 49 -1.16 2.78 9.16
C TYR A 49 -2.66 2.79 8.88
N GLU A 50 -3.45 1.94 9.53
CA GLU A 50 -4.92 1.95 9.40
C GLU A 50 -5.52 3.28 9.86
N ASN A 51 -5.02 3.85 10.97
CA ASN A 51 -5.45 5.17 11.43
C ASN A 51 -5.02 6.27 10.44
N TRP A 52 -3.75 6.27 10.03
CA TRP A 52 -3.21 7.28 9.10
C TRP A 52 -3.96 7.27 7.76
N ILE A 53 -4.28 6.09 7.23
CA ILE A 53 -4.99 5.98 5.96
C ILE A 53 -6.47 6.36 6.09
N GLY A 54 -7.10 6.08 7.26
CA GLY A 54 -8.47 6.49 7.55
C GLY A 54 -8.66 8.01 7.56
N ASP A 55 -7.62 8.75 7.95
CA ASP A 55 -7.62 10.22 7.98
C ASP A 55 -7.03 10.87 6.70
N TYR A 56 -6.58 10.07 5.73
CA TYR A 56 -5.90 10.57 4.53
C TYR A 56 -6.85 11.31 3.58
N LYS A 57 -6.55 12.59 3.30
CA LYS A 57 -7.38 13.48 2.44
C LYS A 57 -6.60 14.27 1.39
N LEU A 58 -5.31 14.00 1.24
CA LEU A 58 -4.43 14.81 0.38
C LEU A 58 -4.59 14.51 -1.11
N SER A 59 -5.09 13.32 -1.47
CA SER A 59 -5.34 12.92 -2.85
C SER A 59 -6.34 11.77 -2.93
N LYS A 60 -6.62 11.28 -4.13
CA LYS A 60 -7.39 10.05 -4.31
C LYS A 60 -6.67 8.89 -3.63
N LEU A 61 -7.41 8.04 -2.96
CA LEU A 61 -6.89 6.87 -2.28
C LEU A 61 -7.42 5.60 -2.94
N LEU A 62 -6.51 4.73 -3.39
CA LEU A 62 -6.79 3.38 -3.84
C LEU A 62 -6.32 2.40 -2.77
N VAL A 63 -7.26 1.67 -2.16
CA VAL A 63 -6.95 0.59 -1.21
C VAL A 63 -7.00 -0.73 -1.95
N LEU A 64 -5.90 -1.47 -1.96
CA LEU A 64 -5.80 -2.79 -2.57
C LEU A 64 -5.65 -3.85 -1.48
N GLU A 65 -6.62 -4.77 -1.41
CA GLU A 65 -6.60 -5.92 -0.50
C GLU A 65 -5.60 -6.98 -0.99
N SER A 66 -4.33 -6.79 -0.64
CA SER A 66 -3.22 -7.63 -1.07
C SER A 66 -3.18 -9.02 -0.42
N ASP A 67 -4.14 -9.37 0.44
CA ASP A 67 -4.28 -10.73 0.98
C ASP A 67 -4.76 -11.73 -0.07
N LYS A 68 -5.61 -11.29 -1.00
CA LYS A 68 -6.23 -12.12 -2.05
C LYS A 68 -5.70 -11.81 -3.44
N LEU A 69 -5.02 -10.68 -3.59
CA LEU A 69 -4.47 -10.19 -4.84
C LEU A 69 -3.02 -10.65 -5.00
N ASP A 70 -2.74 -11.46 -6.01
CA ASP A 70 -1.40 -11.88 -6.42
C ASP A 70 -0.94 -11.13 -7.66
N TYR A 71 -0.81 -9.81 -7.55
CA TYR A 71 -0.29 -8.95 -8.63
C TYR A 71 1.19 -9.23 -9.00
N VAL A 72 1.87 -10.11 -8.26
CA VAL A 72 3.27 -10.47 -8.51
C VAL A 72 3.36 -11.65 -9.47
N CYS A 73 2.55 -12.68 -9.25
CA CYS A 73 2.61 -13.93 -10.01
C CYS A 73 1.42 -14.13 -10.96
N ASP A 74 0.29 -13.45 -10.74
CA ASP A 74 -0.91 -13.57 -11.56
C ASP A 74 -1.06 -12.38 -12.53
N LEU A 75 -1.20 -12.71 -13.81
CA LEU A 75 -1.30 -11.72 -14.88
C LEU A 75 -2.65 -10.98 -14.88
N ILE A 76 -3.74 -11.66 -14.51
CA ILE A 76 -5.09 -11.10 -14.48
C ILE A 76 -5.17 -10.08 -13.35
N ASP A 77 -4.75 -10.47 -12.14
CA ASP A 77 -4.69 -9.57 -10.98
C ASP A 77 -3.83 -8.34 -11.27
N ARG A 78 -2.70 -8.52 -11.97
CA ARG A 78 -1.85 -7.41 -12.37
C ARG A 78 -2.55 -6.47 -13.35
N LEU A 79 -3.26 -6.99 -14.35
CA LEU A 79 -4.01 -6.18 -15.31
C LEU A 79 -5.13 -5.41 -14.61
N ASP A 80 -5.87 -6.05 -13.71
CA ASP A 80 -6.95 -5.42 -12.95
C ASP A 80 -6.44 -4.28 -12.06
N VAL A 81 -5.30 -4.47 -11.40
CA VAL A 81 -4.64 -3.42 -10.61
C VAL A 81 -4.22 -2.25 -11.49
N MET A 82 -3.63 -2.53 -12.65
CA MET A 82 -3.20 -1.48 -13.57
C MET A 82 -4.39 -0.68 -14.11
N GLN A 83 -5.49 -1.34 -14.47
CA GLN A 83 -6.72 -0.67 -14.90
C GLN A 83 -7.31 0.22 -13.80
N GLN A 84 -7.33 -0.24 -12.55
CA GLN A 84 -7.79 0.57 -11.42
C GLN A 84 -6.91 1.81 -11.21
N ILE A 85 -5.58 1.66 -11.30
CA ILE A 85 -4.65 2.78 -11.19
C ILE A 85 -4.88 3.78 -12.31
N GLU A 86 -4.94 3.32 -13.57
CA GLU A 86 -5.15 4.18 -14.74
C GLU A 86 -6.50 4.91 -14.69
N SER A 87 -7.56 4.27 -14.22
CA SER A 87 -8.87 4.90 -14.06
C SER A 87 -8.88 6.02 -13.02
N LEU A 88 -8.00 5.97 -12.03
CA LEU A 88 -7.95 6.96 -10.95
C LEU A 88 -6.99 8.11 -11.24
N LEU A 89 -5.95 7.86 -12.03
CA LEU A 89 -5.04 8.89 -12.49
C LEU A 89 -5.77 9.90 -13.38
N PRO A 90 -5.47 11.21 -13.24
CA PRO A 90 -5.97 12.19 -14.19
C PRO A 90 -5.48 11.83 -15.59
N LYS A 91 -6.36 11.95 -16.59
CA LYS A 91 -5.95 11.80 -18.00
C LYS A 91 -4.79 12.76 -18.23
N LEU A 92 -3.65 12.25 -18.67
CA LEU A 92 -2.50 13.07 -19.04
C LEU A 92 -2.96 14.09 -20.08
N THR A 93 -3.19 15.34 -19.66
CA THR A 93 -3.37 16.45 -20.57
C THR A 93 -2.02 16.63 -21.26
N ARG A 94 -1.88 16.07 -22.46
CA ARG A 94 -0.76 16.39 -23.34
C ARG A 94 -0.87 17.89 -23.64
N SER A 95 -0.04 18.69 -22.99
CA SER A 95 0.32 20.02 -23.48
C SER A 95 1.22 19.88 -24.70
#